data_AF-A0A924JCD0-F1
#
_entry.id   AF-A0A924JCD0-F1
#
_cell.length_a   1.000
_cell.length_b   1.000
_cell.length_c   1.000
_cell.angle_alpha   90.00
_cell.angle_beta   90.00
_cell.angle_gamma   90.00
#
_symmetry.space_group_name_H-M   'P 1'
#
loop_
_entity.id
_entity.type
_entity.pdbx_description
1 polymer ?
#
loop_
_entity_poly.entity_id
_entity_poly.type
_entity_poly.pdbx_seq_one_letter_code
_entity_poly.pdbx_strand_id
1 'polypeptide(L)'
;MLKINYLFALAIGLAGACSSKKETAKTSTDVAVMAGADQDEHGCKASAGYQWSAVQKKCVQLFEAGIRLEPMQEKKGTVAYLLFASPDEDAQAEIFLPGQPAGLMLTKTPGDNAGTWTLDTLTLSQWKGMYSLSGAKGTVLYEGHIEVDESVAGESAASGVSGSDVPTMLAGTWDSLDDPKERFTIDGKTLTRYYDGKKLLALTLTYLPNCKGGACEGRQSPYGCITTAGQFDIDCQTIGVITDTELALSMGSTEKFARYRKNNSR
;
A
#
# COMPACT_ATOMS: atom_id res chain seq x y z
N MET A 1 30.88 61.95 36.83
CA MET A 1 31.26 63.37 36.64
C MET A 1 32.78 63.47 36.63
N LEU A 2 33.36 63.80 35.46
CA LEU A 2 34.66 64.46 35.13
C LEU A 2 34.99 63.98 33.68
N LYS A 3 34.65 64.69 32.59
CA LYS A 3 35.33 65.84 31.93
C LYS A 3 36.85 65.58 31.74
N ILE A 4 37.52 65.75 30.58
CA ILE A 4 37.25 66.39 29.28
C ILE A 4 38.45 66.04 28.33
N ASN A 5 38.17 65.86 27.02
CA ASN A 5 38.87 66.18 25.75
C ASN A 5 40.43 66.28 25.65
N TYR A 6 41.15 66.07 24.53
CA TYR A 6 40.89 66.36 23.09
C TYR A 6 42.03 65.80 22.18
N LEU A 7 41.70 65.58 20.89
CA LEU A 7 42.42 65.90 19.63
C LEU A 7 43.72 65.19 19.15
N PHE A 8 43.57 64.59 17.96
CA PHE A 8 44.38 64.67 16.72
C PHE A 8 45.85 64.22 16.70
N ALA A 9 46.14 63.20 15.90
CA ALA A 9 47.19 63.26 14.88
C ALA A 9 46.95 62.22 13.77
N LEU A 10 46.74 62.73 12.56
CA LEU A 10 46.76 62.02 11.28
C LEU A 10 48.23 61.83 10.87
N ALA A 11 48.67 60.61 10.56
CA ALA A 11 49.94 60.38 9.87
C ALA A 11 49.80 59.25 8.85
N ILE A 12 49.67 59.67 7.60
CA ILE A 12 49.77 58.85 6.38
C ILE A 12 51.24 58.47 6.21
N GLY A 13 51.52 57.16 6.08
CA GLY A 13 52.84 56.64 5.73
C GLY A 13 52.71 55.59 4.63
N LEU A 14 53.01 56.01 3.40
CA LEU A 14 53.13 55.18 2.19
C LEU A 14 54.62 55.04 1.83
N ALA A 15 55.15 53.82 1.93
CA ALA A 15 56.30 53.23 1.21
C ALA A 15 56.45 51.80 1.77
N GLY A 16 56.54 50.68 1.04
CA GLY A 16 56.93 50.40 -0.33
C GLY A 16 58.14 49.45 -0.32
N ALA A 17 57.93 48.11 -0.33
CA ALA A 17 58.78 47.10 -0.98
C ALA A 17 58.36 45.62 -0.70
N CYS A 18 58.16 44.88 -1.81
CA CYS A 18 58.35 43.44 -2.08
C CYS A 18 57.83 42.33 -1.13
N SER A 19 56.83 41.55 -1.59
CA SER A 19 57.07 40.24 -2.24
C SER A 19 55.78 39.44 -2.48
N SER A 20 55.78 38.73 -3.61
CA SER A 20 54.94 37.57 -3.94
C SER A 20 53.46 37.81 -4.28
N LYS A 21 53.20 37.98 -5.59
CA LYS A 21 51.94 37.60 -6.23
C LYS A 21 51.55 36.17 -5.80
N LYS A 22 50.40 36.02 -5.16
CA LYS A 22 49.70 34.73 -5.08
C LYS A 22 48.43 34.89 -5.92
N GLU A 23 48.56 34.55 -7.21
CA GLU A 23 47.41 34.25 -8.05
C GLU A 23 46.67 33.08 -7.41
N THR A 24 45.54 33.36 -6.78
CA THR A 24 44.55 32.35 -6.47
C THR A 24 43.96 31.89 -7.80
N ALA A 25 44.53 30.81 -8.32
CA ALA A 25 43.92 30.02 -9.37
C ALA A 25 42.49 29.68 -8.94
N LYS A 26 41.54 30.32 -9.60
CA LYS A 26 40.14 29.94 -9.59
C LYS A 26 40.06 28.62 -10.36
N THR A 27 40.37 27.52 -9.69
CA THR A 27 40.05 26.18 -10.16
C THR A 27 38.53 26.06 -10.08
N SER A 28 37.86 26.50 -11.13
CA SER A 28 36.57 25.96 -11.54
C SER A 28 36.79 24.48 -11.81
N THR A 29 36.71 23.68 -10.75
CA THR A 29 36.48 22.25 -10.87
C THR A 29 35.07 22.12 -11.42
N ASP A 30 34.98 22.04 -12.74
CA ASP A 30 33.90 21.35 -13.42
C ASP A 30 33.94 19.91 -12.89
N VAL A 31 33.23 19.66 -11.79
CA VAL A 31 32.93 18.30 -11.37
C VAL A 31 31.94 17.80 -12.40
N ALA A 32 32.47 17.19 -13.46
CA ALA A 32 31.73 16.22 -14.22
C ALA A 32 31.15 15.23 -13.19
N VAL A 33 29.86 15.34 -12.90
CA VAL A 33 29.14 14.39 -12.06
C VAL A 33 29.26 13.06 -12.77
N MET A 34 30.21 12.23 -12.34
CA MET A 34 30.39 10.91 -12.90
C MET A 34 29.09 10.13 -12.68
N ALA A 35 28.52 9.58 -13.75
CA ALA A 35 27.35 8.73 -13.67
C ALA A 35 27.64 7.57 -12.69
N GLY A 36 26.92 7.51 -11.57
CA GLY A 36 27.10 6.51 -10.51
C GLY A 36 27.81 6.99 -9.24
N ALA A 37 28.14 8.27 -9.10
CA ALA A 37 28.67 8.83 -7.85
C ALA A 37 27.61 8.98 -6.72
N ASP A 38 26.35 8.65 -7.01
CA ASP A 38 25.19 8.77 -6.12
C ASP A 38 24.67 7.42 -5.59
N GLN A 39 25.51 6.38 -5.63
CA GLN A 39 25.16 5.08 -5.06
C GLN A 39 25.14 5.13 -3.52
N ASP A 40 24.07 4.62 -2.93
CA ASP A 40 24.00 4.36 -1.49
C ASP A 40 24.79 3.10 -1.07
N GLU A 41 24.75 2.75 0.22
CA GLU A 41 25.44 1.57 0.79
C GLU A 41 24.98 0.24 0.16
N HIS A 42 23.81 0.22 -0.47
CA HIS A 42 23.24 -0.93 -1.16
C HIS A 42 23.49 -0.89 -2.68
N GLY A 43 24.17 0.14 -3.18
CA GLY A 43 24.45 0.36 -4.60
C GLY A 43 23.28 0.97 -5.37
N CYS A 44 22.22 1.41 -4.70
CA CYS A 44 21.05 2.04 -5.32
C CYS A 44 21.37 3.47 -5.73
N LYS A 45 21.00 3.82 -6.97
CA LYS A 45 21.24 5.14 -7.55
C LYS A 45 20.00 6.02 -7.41
N ALA A 46 20.00 6.90 -6.42
CA ALA A 46 18.87 7.77 -6.14
C ALA A 46 18.53 8.71 -7.32
N SER A 47 19.54 9.15 -8.09
CA SER A 47 19.33 9.99 -9.29
C SER A 47 18.56 9.28 -10.41
N ALA A 48 18.59 7.95 -10.42
CA ALA A 48 17.82 7.11 -11.33
C ALA A 48 16.47 6.65 -10.74
N GLY A 49 16.07 7.21 -9.59
CA GLY A 49 14.81 6.86 -8.92
C GLY A 49 14.83 5.54 -8.15
N TYR A 50 16.00 4.91 -8.00
CA TYR A 50 16.13 3.66 -7.26
C TYR A 50 16.29 3.91 -5.75
N GLN A 51 15.55 3.13 -4.97
CA GLN A 51 15.62 3.07 -3.52
C GLN A 51 15.83 1.61 -3.08
N TRP A 52 16.62 1.39 -2.04
CA TRP A 52 16.73 0.06 -1.44
C TRP A 52 15.42 -0.35 -0.77
N SER A 53 14.91 -1.54 -1.13
CA SER A 53 13.84 -2.21 -0.39
C SER A 53 14.42 -3.32 0.47
N ALA A 54 14.23 -3.23 1.78
CA ALA A 54 14.64 -4.26 2.72
C ALA A 54 13.80 -5.53 2.56
N VAL A 55 12.51 -5.40 2.24
CA VAL A 55 11.61 -6.57 2.11
C VAL A 55 11.91 -7.36 0.83
N GLN A 56 12.26 -6.68 -0.28
CA GLN A 56 12.61 -7.33 -1.56
C GLN A 56 14.11 -7.58 -1.75
N LYS A 57 14.96 -7.02 -0.88
CA LYS A 57 16.43 -7.13 -0.93
C LYS A 57 17.03 -6.71 -2.27
N LYS A 58 16.48 -5.65 -2.88
CA LYS A 58 16.94 -5.10 -4.16
C LYS A 58 16.64 -3.61 -4.25
N CYS A 59 17.33 -2.94 -5.16
CA CYS A 59 16.99 -1.58 -5.56
C CYS A 59 15.72 -1.60 -6.42
N VAL A 60 14.72 -0.81 -6.03
CA VAL A 60 13.41 -0.71 -6.70
C VAL A 60 13.09 0.73 -7.06
N GLN A 61 12.30 0.91 -8.11
CA GLN A 61 11.59 2.17 -8.33
C GLN A 61 10.21 2.02 -7.70
N LEU A 62 9.95 2.81 -6.65
CA LEU A 62 8.76 2.63 -5.80
C LEU A 62 7.45 2.77 -6.58
N PHE A 63 7.42 3.62 -7.61
CA PHE A 63 6.24 3.84 -8.44
C PHE A 63 5.92 2.68 -9.39
N GLU A 64 6.88 1.79 -9.66
CA GLU A 64 6.67 0.58 -10.48
C GLU A 64 6.41 -0.65 -9.59
N ALA A 65 7.14 -0.75 -8.48
CA ALA A 65 7.14 -1.95 -7.64
C ALA A 65 6.14 -1.91 -6.48
N GLY A 66 5.69 -0.72 -6.09
CA GLY A 66 4.89 -0.51 -4.88
C GLY A 66 3.42 -0.20 -5.17
N ILE A 67 2.58 -0.60 -4.22
CA ILE A 67 1.17 -0.18 -4.19
C ILE A 67 1.13 1.29 -3.78
N ARG A 68 0.57 2.13 -4.64
CA ARG A 68 0.50 3.58 -4.43
C ARG A 68 -0.62 3.93 -3.44
N LEU A 69 -0.28 4.65 -2.37
CA LEU A 69 -1.22 5.13 -1.37
C LEU A 69 -1.33 6.66 -1.41
N GLU A 70 -2.55 7.16 -1.53
CA GLU A 70 -2.90 8.58 -1.56
C GLU A 70 -3.09 9.14 -0.15
N PRO A 71 -2.64 10.37 0.13
CA PRO A 71 -2.87 11.01 1.43
C PRO A 71 -4.34 11.37 1.62
N MET A 72 -4.88 11.08 2.81
CA MET A 72 -6.29 11.37 3.16
C MET A 72 -6.53 12.79 3.70
N GLN A 73 -5.46 13.52 4.04
CA GLN A 73 -5.52 14.94 4.43
C GLN A 73 -4.86 15.80 3.35
N GLU A 74 -5.25 17.08 3.24
CA GLU A 74 -4.94 18.07 2.18
C GLU A 74 -3.44 18.43 1.97
N LYS A 75 -2.49 17.55 2.32
CA LYS A 75 -1.11 17.61 1.81
C LYS A 75 -1.05 16.98 0.42
N LYS A 76 -1.60 17.70 -0.56
CA LYS A 76 -1.53 17.33 -1.97
C LYS A 76 -0.06 17.20 -2.40
N GLY A 77 0.30 16.06 -3.00
CA GLY A 77 1.57 15.87 -3.70
C GLY A 77 2.60 14.95 -3.05
N THR A 78 2.28 14.27 -1.95
CA THR A 78 3.22 13.35 -1.28
C THR A 78 2.59 11.97 -1.12
N VAL A 79 2.82 11.09 -2.09
CA VAL A 79 2.29 9.71 -2.10
C VAL A 79 3.17 8.78 -1.27
N ALA A 80 2.57 7.79 -0.63
CA ALA A 80 3.31 6.70 0.01
C ALA A 80 3.30 5.46 -0.90
N TYR A 81 4.29 4.58 -0.74
CA TYR A 81 4.36 3.31 -1.46
C TYR A 81 4.49 2.16 -0.49
N LEU A 82 3.70 1.12 -0.72
CA LEU A 82 3.68 -0.10 0.07
C LEU A 82 4.25 -1.26 -0.73
N LEU A 83 5.23 -1.96 -0.16
CA LEU A 83 5.87 -3.13 -0.77
C LEU A 83 5.74 -4.36 0.12
N PHE A 84 5.61 -5.52 -0.52
CA PHE A 84 5.75 -6.85 0.07
C PHE A 84 6.94 -7.57 -0.57
N ALA A 85 7.44 -8.64 0.08
CA ALA A 85 8.51 -9.47 -0.47
C ALA A 85 8.07 -10.11 -1.80
N SER A 86 6.88 -10.71 -1.77
CA SER A 86 6.23 -11.32 -2.93
C SER A 86 4.71 -11.43 -2.65
N PRO A 87 3.90 -11.79 -3.66
CA PRO A 87 2.49 -12.14 -3.50
C PRO A 87 2.14 -13.06 -2.34
N ASP A 88 2.97 -14.07 -2.10
CA ASP A 88 2.66 -15.12 -1.12
C ASP A 88 3.44 -14.91 0.20
N GLU A 89 4.24 -13.85 0.30
CA GLU A 89 5.10 -13.54 1.45
C GLU A 89 4.73 -12.19 2.07
N ASP A 90 3.67 -12.24 2.88
CA ASP A 90 3.07 -11.07 3.49
C ASP A 90 3.35 -10.94 4.99
N ALA A 91 4.30 -11.70 5.53
CA ALA A 91 4.69 -11.62 6.94
C ALA A 91 5.18 -10.20 7.34
N GLN A 92 5.75 -9.48 6.37
CA GLN A 92 6.24 -8.12 6.53
C GLN A 92 5.77 -7.23 5.38
N ALA A 93 5.51 -5.97 5.70
CA ALA A 93 5.18 -4.94 4.72
C ALA A 93 6.12 -3.75 4.93
N GLU A 94 6.71 -3.25 3.84
CA GLU A 94 7.60 -2.10 3.88
C GLU A 94 6.87 -0.86 3.35
N ILE A 95 6.65 0.14 4.22
CA ILE A 95 6.01 1.40 3.84
C ILE A 95 7.04 2.51 3.62
N PHE A 96 6.98 3.15 2.47
CA PHE A 96 7.80 4.31 2.13
C PHE A 96 6.95 5.57 2.27
N LEU A 97 7.21 6.33 3.34
CA LEU A 97 6.53 7.59 3.61
C LEU A 97 7.31 8.77 3.00
N PRO A 98 6.62 9.79 2.49
CA PRO A 98 7.26 11.00 1.97
C PRO A 98 8.19 11.66 2.99
N GLY A 99 9.40 12.03 2.53
CA GLY A 99 10.39 12.71 3.35
C GLY A 99 11.14 11.80 4.34
N GLN A 100 10.87 10.50 4.35
CA GLN A 100 11.68 9.53 5.08
C GLN A 100 12.82 9.01 4.19
N PRO A 101 14.05 8.84 4.74
CA PRO A 101 15.19 8.36 3.98
C PRO A 101 15.14 6.85 3.68
N ALA A 102 14.28 6.10 4.37
CA ALA A 102 14.15 4.65 4.24
C ALA A 102 12.70 4.20 4.47
N GLY A 103 12.38 3.00 4.00
CA GLY A 103 11.12 2.32 4.30
C GLY A 103 11.02 1.91 5.76
N LEU A 104 9.80 1.84 6.28
CA LEU A 104 9.48 1.35 7.62
C LEU A 104 8.90 -0.06 7.51
N MET A 105 9.38 -0.99 8.34
CA MET A 105 8.96 -2.39 8.29
C MET A 105 7.83 -2.66 9.29
N LEU A 106 6.63 -2.93 8.77
CA LEU A 106 5.49 -3.39 9.58
C LEU A 106 5.44 -4.91 9.61
N THR A 107 4.99 -5.45 10.74
CA THR A 107 4.86 -6.90 10.94
C THR A 107 3.40 -7.32 10.97
N LYS A 108 3.07 -8.41 10.26
CA LYS A 108 1.70 -8.96 10.20
C LYS A 108 1.25 -9.41 11.57
N THR A 109 0.05 -9.03 11.97
CA THR A 109 -0.55 -9.49 13.22
C THR A 109 -1.18 -10.87 13.02
N PRO A 110 -0.91 -11.85 13.91
CA PRO A 110 -1.55 -13.15 13.85
C PRO A 110 -3.02 -13.10 14.32
N GLY A 111 -3.83 -14.09 13.92
CA GLY A 111 -5.21 -14.27 14.39
C GLY A 111 -6.24 -13.61 13.49
N ASP A 112 -7.39 -13.21 14.07
CA ASP A 112 -8.59 -12.87 13.29
C ASP A 112 -8.54 -11.56 12.51
N ASN A 113 -7.48 -10.80 12.72
CA ASN A 113 -7.15 -9.57 11.99
C ASN A 113 -6.22 -9.90 10.82
N ALA A 114 -6.54 -10.93 10.03
CA ALA A 114 -5.86 -11.21 8.77
C ALA A 114 -5.85 -9.92 7.91
N GLY A 115 -4.72 -9.65 7.24
CA GLY A 115 -4.52 -8.40 6.52
C GLY A 115 -4.20 -7.18 7.41
N THR A 116 -3.72 -7.34 8.65
CA THR A 116 -3.26 -6.20 9.47
C THR A 116 -1.76 -6.28 9.76
N TRP A 117 -1.04 -5.17 9.58
CA TRP A 117 0.38 -5.01 9.92
C TRP A 117 0.58 -3.81 10.85
N THR A 118 1.52 -3.91 11.77
CA THR A 118 1.76 -2.85 12.77
C THR A 118 3.23 -2.51 12.93
N LEU A 119 3.49 -1.24 13.27
CA LEU A 119 4.77 -0.72 13.73
C LEU A 119 4.52 0.52 14.60
N ASP A 120 4.91 0.49 15.87
CA ASP A 120 4.66 1.58 16.82
C ASP A 120 3.20 2.06 16.83
N THR A 121 2.94 3.31 16.40
CA THR A 121 1.60 3.89 16.29
C THR A 121 0.96 3.72 14.92
N LEU A 122 1.67 3.10 13.97
CA LEU A 122 1.18 2.84 12.62
C LEU A 122 0.44 1.50 12.58
N THR A 123 -0.70 1.50 11.91
CA THR A 123 -1.47 0.30 11.57
C THR A 123 -1.81 0.35 10.10
N LEU A 124 -1.34 -0.64 9.36
CA LEU A 124 -1.77 -0.89 8.00
C LEU A 124 -2.84 -1.97 8.06
N SER A 125 -4.00 -1.72 7.48
CA SER A 125 -5.04 -2.72 7.29
C SER A 125 -5.34 -2.88 5.81
N GLN A 126 -5.33 -4.12 5.35
CA GLN A 126 -5.92 -4.55 4.09
C GLN A 126 -7.36 -4.96 4.39
N TRP A 127 -8.27 -4.41 3.61
CA TRP A 127 -9.63 -4.89 3.55
C TRP A 127 -10.06 -4.94 2.10
N LYS A 128 -10.27 -6.15 1.56
CA LYS A 128 -10.85 -6.36 0.23
C LYS A 128 -10.03 -5.69 -0.89
N GLY A 129 -8.70 -5.72 -0.77
CA GLY A 129 -7.79 -5.09 -1.73
C GLY A 129 -7.60 -3.57 -1.58
N MET A 130 -8.28 -2.95 -0.62
CA MET A 130 -7.98 -1.59 -0.16
C MET A 130 -6.97 -1.67 0.99
N TYR A 131 -5.93 -0.87 0.90
CA TYR A 131 -4.96 -0.66 1.97
C TYR A 131 -5.22 0.68 2.62
N SER A 132 -5.29 0.69 3.95
CA SER A 132 -5.43 1.91 4.75
C SER A 132 -4.33 1.96 5.80
N LEU A 133 -3.50 2.99 5.74
CA LEU A 133 -2.48 3.27 6.74
C LEU A 133 -3.02 4.30 7.73
N SER A 134 -3.15 3.89 8.98
CA SER A 134 -3.58 4.72 10.09
C SER A 134 -2.44 5.05 11.04
N GLY A 135 -2.46 6.26 11.58
CA GLY A 135 -1.56 6.69 12.66
C GLY A 135 -2.19 6.55 14.03
N ALA A 136 -1.59 7.24 15.01
CA ALA A 136 -2.07 7.26 16.39
C ALA A 136 -3.57 7.56 16.49
N LYS A 137 -4.26 6.80 17.35
CA LYS A 137 -5.72 6.89 17.60
C LYS A 137 -6.59 6.54 16.37
N GLY A 138 -6.07 5.81 15.39
CA GLY A 138 -6.85 5.34 14.23
C GLY A 138 -7.15 6.42 13.19
N THR A 139 -6.37 7.51 13.17
CA THR A 139 -6.52 8.53 12.13
C THR A 139 -5.97 7.98 10.82
N VAL A 140 -6.82 7.83 9.80
CA VAL A 140 -6.38 7.40 8.47
C VAL A 140 -5.48 8.47 7.85
N LEU A 141 -4.28 8.06 7.44
CA LEU A 141 -3.26 8.91 6.86
C LEU A 141 -3.18 8.73 5.34
N TYR A 142 -3.20 7.47 4.88
CA TYR A 142 -3.09 7.12 3.48
C TYR A 142 -4.02 5.97 3.11
N GLU A 143 -4.53 5.97 1.88
CA GLU A 143 -5.31 4.87 1.32
C GLU A 143 -4.92 4.56 -0.12
N GLY A 144 -4.99 3.29 -0.51
CA GLY A 144 -4.71 2.89 -1.88
C GLY A 144 -5.23 1.49 -2.18
N HIS A 145 -5.11 1.09 -3.44
CA HIS A 145 -5.51 -0.23 -3.91
C HIS A 145 -4.49 -0.75 -4.93
N ILE A 146 -4.52 -2.05 -5.15
CA ILE A 146 -3.73 -2.68 -6.22
C ILE A 146 -4.42 -2.35 -7.56
N GLU A 147 -3.71 -1.67 -8.45
CA GLU A 147 -4.13 -1.53 -9.84
C GLU A 147 -3.88 -2.87 -10.54
N VAL A 148 -4.95 -3.55 -11.00
CA VAL A 148 -4.82 -4.81 -11.74
C VAL A 148 -4.73 -4.53 -13.22
N ASP A 149 -3.66 -5.02 -13.86
CA ASP A 149 -3.65 -5.22 -15.31
C ASP A 149 -4.62 -6.37 -15.65
N GLU A 150 -5.66 -6.06 -16.44
CA GLU A 150 -6.76 -6.97 -16.79
C GLU A 150 -6.33 -8.23 -17.58
N SER A 151 -5.04 -8.38 -17.89
CA SER A 151 -4.53 -9.36 -18.86
C SER A 151 -4.20 -10.76 -18.30
N VAL A 152 -4.34 -11.03 -17.00
CA VAL A 152 -3.91 -12.31 -16.40
C VAL A 152 -5.03 -13.01 -15.63
N ALA A 153 -6.08 -13.45 -16.34
CA ALA A 153 -7.03 -14.45 -15.85
C ALA A 153 -6.68 -15.83 -16.45
N GLY A 154 -5.85 -16.60 -15.74
CA GLY A 154 -5.40 -17.94 -16.12
C GLY A 154 -6.22 -19.07 -15.46
N GLU A 155 -6.36 -20.19 -16.18
CA GLU A 155 -7.35 -21.27 -16.01
C GLU A 155 -7.07 -22.36 -14.93
N SER A 156 -8.15 -23.15 -14.67
CA SER A 156 -8.21 -24.56 -14.20
C SER A 156 -7.97 -24.86 -12.70
N ALA A 157 -8.63 -25.79 -11.99
CA ALA A 157 -9.52 -26.91 -12.33
C ALA A 157 -10.69 -27.07 -11.31
N ALA A 158 -11.69 -27.90 -11.65
CA ALA A 158 -12.93 -28.13 -10.89
C ALA A 158 -12.92 -29.45 -10.08
N SER A 159 -13.70 -29.52 -9.00
CA SER A 159 -14.61 -30.66 -8.70
C SER A 159 -15.40 -30.50 -7.40
N GLY A 160 -16.69 -30.89 -7.44
CA GLY A 160 -17.47 -31.31 -6.27
C GLY A 160 -18.84 -30.62 -6.11
N VAL A 161 -19.90 -31.22 -6.66
CA VAL A 161 -21.30 -30.78 -6.55
C VAL A 161 -22.00 -31.48 -5.37
N SER A 162 -22.69 -30.74 -4.49
CA SER A 162 -24.14 -30.90 -4.20
C SER A 162 -24.59 -29.94 -3.08
N GLY A 163 -25.72 -29.27 -3.32
CA GLY A 163 -26.28 -28.18 -2.53
C GLY A 163 -26.67 -27.08 -3.51
N SER A 164 -27.91 -27.12 -4.01
CA SER A 164 -28.41 -26.33 -5.14
C SER A 164 -27.97 -24.86 -5.09
N ASP A 165 -27.07 -24.56 -6.02
CA ASP A 165 -26.81 -23.31 -6.72
C ASP A 165 -26.30 -22.10 -5.93
N VAL A 166 -25.59 -22.29 -4.81
CA VAL A 166 -24.87 -21.18 -4.14
C VAL A 166 -23.98 -20.38 -5.11
N PRO A 167 -23.13 -21.01 -5.97
CA PRO A 167 -22.36 -20.26 -6.97
C PRO A 167 -23.24 -19.46 -7.95
N THR A 168 -24.37 -20.02 -8.38
CA THR A 168 -25.32 -19.34 -9.27
C THR A 168 -26.01 -18.16 -8.56
N MET A 169 -26.35 -18.33 -7.27
CA MET A 169 -26.98 -17.28 -6.46
C MET A 169 -26.01 -16.12 -6.20
N LEU A 170 -24.71 -16.42 -6.01
CA LEU A 170 -23.65 -15.42 -5.83
C LEU A 170 -23.47 -14.53 -7.06
N ALA A 171 -23.75 -15.03 -8.27
CA ALA A 171 -23.58 -14.27 -9.50
C ALA A 171 -24.45 -12.99 -9.52
N GLY A 172 -23.90 -11.90 -10.02
CA GLY A 172 -24.57 -10.60 -10.15
C GLY A 172 -23.92 -9.49 -9.33
N THR A 173 -24.62 -8.37 -9.23
CA THR A 173 -24.15 -7.15 -8.55
C THR A 173 -24.69 -7.10 -7.13
N TRP A 174 -23.82 -6.77 -6.17
CA TRP A 174 -24.14 -6.70 -4.75
C TRP A 174 -23.75 -5.34 -4.20
N ASP A 175 -24.73 -4.63 -3.66
CA ASP A 175 -24.58 -3.33 -3.00
C ASP A 175 -24.46 -3.53 -1.50
N SER A 176 -23.43 -2.96 -0.88
CA SER A 176 -23.28 -3.01 0.58
C SER A 176 -24.42 -2.24 1.26
N LEU A 177 -24.98 -2.84 2.31
CA LEU A 177 -25.98 -2.20 3.16
C LEU A 177 -25.34 -1.31 4.23
N ASP A 178 -24.06 -1.52 4.51
CA ASP A 178 -23.32 -0.84 5.57
C ASP A 178 -22.47 0.33 5.02
N ASP A 179 -22.07 0.28 3.74
CA ASP A 179 -21.40 1.38 3.03
C ASP A 179 -21.99 1.57 1.61
N PRO A 180 -22.76 2.64 1.35
CA PRO A 180 -23.42 2.84 0.05
C PRO A 180 -22.46 3.10 -1.11
N LYS A 181 -21.18 3.37 -0.85
CA LYS A 181 -20.15 3.51 -1.89
C LYS A 181 -19.56 2.17 -2.31
N GLU A 182 -19.69 1.14 -1.48
CA GLU A 182 -19.13 -0.18 -1.75
C GLU A 182 -20.09 -1.05 -2.56
N ARG A 183 -19.60 -1.58 -3.68
CA ARG A 183 -20.28 -2.55 -4.54
C ARG A 183 -19.31 -3.61 -5.01
N PHE A 184 -19.79 -4.82 -5.27
CA PHE A 184 -19.02 -5.78 -6.07
C PHE A 184 -19.91 -6.53 -7.05
N THR A 185 -19.30 -7.07 -8.10
CA THR A 185 -19.95 -7.94 -9.09
C THR A 185 -19.27 -9.29 -9.10
N ILE A 186 -20.05 -10.37 -9.13
CA ILE A 186 -19.54 -11.72 -9.35
C ILE A 186 -20.01 -12.17 -10.74
N ASP A 187 -19.05 -12.43 -11.63
CA ASP A 187 -19.29 -13.01 -12.94
C ASP A 187 -18.37 -14.23 -13.13
N GLY A 188 -18.96 -15.42 -13.20
CA GLY A 188 -18.23 -16.68 -13.18
C GLY A 188 -17.34 -16.82 -11.94
N LYS A 189 -16.02 -16.84 -12.14
CA LYS A 189 -15.01 -16.91 -11.09
C LYS A 189 -14.36 -15.56 -10.80
N THR A 190 -14.92 -14.47 -11.31
CA THR A 190 -14.32 -13.14 -11.13
C THR A 190 -15.19 -12.35 -10.17
N LEU A 191 -14.62 -11.94 -9.05
CA LEU A 191 -15.21 -10.92 -8.17
C LEU A 191 -14.54 -9.59 -8.47
N THR A 192 -15.31 -8.62 -8.96
CA THR A 192 -14.82 -7.25 -9.20
C THR A 192 -15.39 -6.32 -8.15
N ARG A 193 -14.52 -5.59 -7.44
CA ARG A 193 -14.90 -4.62 -6.41
C ARG A 193 -14.92 -3.21 -6.97
N TYR A 194 -15.86 -2.42 -6.47
CA TYR A 194 -16.05 -1.03 -6.82
C TYR A 194 -16.20 -0.20 -5.55
N TYR A 195 -15.66 1.01 -5.57
CA TYR A 195 -15.89 2.02 -4.55
C TYR A 195 -16.19 3.35 -5.20
N ASP A 196 -17.31 3.96 -4.82
CA ASP A 196 -17.77 5.24 -5.38
C ASP A 196 -17.83 5.22 -6.93
N GLY A 197 -18.29 4.09 -7.48
CA GLY A 197 -18.40 3.84 -8.92
C GLY A 197 -17.09 3.51 -9.65
N LYS A 198 -15.94 3.58 -8.99
CA LYS A 198 -14.64 3.23 -9.57
C LYS A 198 -14.32 1.77 -9.34
N LYS A 199 -13.92 1.05 -10.39
CA LYS A 199 -13.37 -0.32 -10.27
C LYS A 199 -12.08 -0.25 -9.46
N LEU A 200 -12.02 -1.00 -8.38
CA LEU A 200 -10.83 -1.11 -7.53
C LEU A 200 -9.95 -2.27 -7.94
N LEU A 201 -10.53 -3.47 -7.98
CA LEU A 201 -9.77 -4.72 -8.10
C LEU A 201 -10.66 -5.81 -8.67
N ALA A 202 -10.08 -6.68 -9.48
CA ALA A 202 -10.69 -7.93 -9.91
C ALA A 202 -9.90 -9.10 -9.30
N LEU A 203 -10.62 -10.02 -8.66
CA LEU A 203 -10.08 -11.13 -7.90
C LEU A 203 -10.61 -12.46 -8.44
N THR A 204 -9.79 -13.49 -8.39
CA THR A 204 -10.24 -14.86 -8.65
C THR A 204 -11.01 -15.36 -7.44
N LEU A 205 -12.31 -15.54 -7.61
CA LEU A 205 -13.25 -16.09 -6.64
C LEU A 205 -13.35 -17.61 -6.79
N THR A 206 -13.15 -18.32 -5.67
CA THR A 206 -13.41 -19.75 -5.55
C THR A 206 -14.46 -19.99 -4.48
N TYR A 207 -15.49 -20.77 -4.82
CA TYR A 207 -16.46 -21.25 -3.85
C TYR A 207 -16.01 -22.58 -3.24
N LEU A 208 -16.08 -22.67 -1.92
CA LEU A 208 -15.79 -23.89 -1.16
C LEU A 208 -17.06 -24.31 -0.40
N PRO A 209 -17.66 -25.48 -0.71
CA PRO A 209 -18.82 -25.97 0.03
C PRO A 209 -18.48 -26.35 1.47
N ASN A 210 -17.20 -26.64 1.74
CA ASN A 210 -16.67 -26.90 3.05
C ASN A 210 -15.55 -25.89 3.34
N CYS A 211 -15.71 -25.12 4.41
CA CYS A 211 -14.77 -24.09 4.81
C CYS A 211 -13.48 -24.62 5.47
N LYS A 212 -13.34 -25.95 5.63
CA LYS A 212 -12.17 -26.61 6.23
C LYS A 212 -11.28 -27.20 5.13
N GLY A 213 -9.98 -26.92 5.20
CA GLY A 213 -8.94 -27.46 4.33
C GLY A 213 -8.54 -26.53 3.18
N GLY A 214 -7.27 -26.60 2.76
CA GLY A 214 -6.66 -25.68 1.79
C GLY A 214 -5.97 -24.49 2.46
N ALA A 215 -5.93 -23.33 1.79
CA ALA A 215 -5.34 -22.08 2.30
C ALA A 215 -6.25 -21.31 3.31
N CYS A 216 -7.40 -21.88 3.68
CA CYS A 216 -8.39 -21.25 4.55
C CYS A 216 -8.84 -22.20 5.68
N GLU A 217 -8.89 -21.69 6.92
CA GLU A 217 -9.62 -22.31 8.04
C GLU A 217 -10.87 -21.46 8.39
N GLY A 218 -11.83 -21.42 7.47
CA GLY A 218 -13.06 -20.64 7.65
C GLY A 218 -14.07 -21.31 8.59
N ARG A 219 -14.96 -20.51 9.19
CA ARG A 219 -16.07 -21.01 10.00
C ARG A 219 -17.05 -21.79 9.11
N GLN A 220 -17.44 -22.98 9.57
CA GLN A 220 -18.43 -23.79 8.87
C GLN A 220 -19.79 -23.09 8.79
N SER A 221 -20.39 -23.13 7.61
CA SER A 221 -21.73 -22.62 7.32
C SER A 221 -22.47 -23.62 6.43
N PRO A 222 -23.80 -23.75 6.56
CA PRO A 222 -24.60 -24.52 5.61
C PRO A 222 -24.50 -24.02 4.16
N TYR A 223 -24.02 -22.80 3.95
CA TYR A 223 -23.85 -22.17 2.63
C TYR A 223 -22.41 -22.21 2.11
N GLY A 224 -21.46 -22.75 2.87
CA GLY A 224 -20.04 -22.76 2.50
C GLY A 224 -19.33 -21.40 2.67
N CYS A 225 -18.22 -21.25 1.95
CA CYS A 225 -17.34 -20.08 1.98
C CYS A 225 -16.92 -19.67 0.56
N ILE A 226 -16.51 -18.42 0.42
CA ILE A 226 -15.77 -17.96 -0.77
C ILE A 226 -14.35 -17.62 -0.36
N THR A 227 -13.42 -17.84 -1.30
CA THR A 227 -12.07 -17.32 -1.21
C THR A 227 -11.84 -16.39 -2.40
N THR A 228 -11.15 -15.29 -2.16
CA THR A 228 -10.66 -14.44 -3.25
C THR A 228 -9.15 -14.36 -3.17
N ALA A 229 -8.48 -14.90 -4.18
CA ALA A 229 -7.03 -14.77 -4.31
C ALA A 229 -6.72 -13.42 -4.97
N GLY A 230 -6.13 -12.52 -4.21
CA GLY A 230 -5.51 -11.30 -4.72
C GLY A 230 -4.02 -11.50 -4.98
N GLN A 231 -3.39 -10.48 -5.55
CA GLN A 231 -1.93 -10.49 -5.79
C GLN A 231 -1.12 -10.61 -4.50
N PHE A 232 -1.69 -10.43 -3.29
CA PHE A 232 -0.92 -10.47 -2.04
C PHE A 232 -1.62 -11.16 -0.85
N ASP A 233 -2.79 -11.79 -1.05
CA ASP A 233 -3.49 -12.54 0.01
C ASP A 233 -4.61 -13.43 -0.55
N ILE A 234 -5.04 -14.42 0.24
CA ILE A 234 -6.28 -15.17 0.04
C ILE A 234 -7.27 -14.72 1.11
N ASP A 235 -8.19 -13.84 0.76
CA ASP A 235 -9.28 -13.46 1.67
C ASP A 235 -10.27 -14.63 1.74
N CYS A 236 -10.56 -15.12 2.95
CA CYS A 236 -11.56 -16.17 3.18
C CYS A 236 -12.81 -15.55 3.83
N GLN A 237 -13.99 -15.77 3.23
CA GLN A 237 -15.25 -15.24 3.77
C GLN A 237 -16.30 -16.35 3.88
N THR A 238 -16.82 -16.58 5.09
CA THR A 238 -17.96 -17.47 5.32
C THR A 238 -19.24 -16.83 4.82
N ILE A 239 -20.05 -17.59 4.09
CA ILE A 239 -21.38 -17.15 3.67
C ILE A 239 -22.35 -17.39 4.83
N GLY A 240 -22.79 -16.34 5.50
CA GLY A 240 -23.73 -16.42 6.63
C GLY A 240 -25.19 -16.53 6.18
N VAL A 241 -25.52 -15.85 5.07
CA VAL A 241 -26.83 -15.82 4.44
C VAL A 241 -26.64 -15.70 2.94
N ILE A 242 -27.43 -16.41 2.14
CA ILE A 242 -27.57 -16.16 0.71
C ILE A 242 -29.01 -16.44 0.26
N THR A 243 -29.59 -15.47 -0.44
CA THR A 243 -30.89 -15.56 -1.11
C THR A 243 -30.79 -14.96 -2.51
N ASP A 244 -31.93 -14.83 -3.19
CA ASP A 244 -32.04 -14.11 -4.46
C ASP A 244 -31.76 -12.59 -4.34
N THR A 245 -31.81 -12.04 -3.14
CA THR A 245 -31.78 -10.60 -2.88
C THR A 245 -30.83 -10.19 -1.76
N GLU A 246 -30.38 -11.12 -0.92
CA GLU A 246 -29.55 -10.85 0.24
C GLU A 246 -28.31 -11.75 0.28
N LEU A 247 -27.21 -11.18 0.75
CA LEU A 247 -25.96 -11.88 0.98
C LEU A 247 -25.32 -11.35 2.26
N ALA A 248 -24.80 -12.24 3.09
CA ALA A 248 -24.00 -11.87 4.25
C ALA A 248 -22.67 -12.62 4.20
N LEU A 249 -21.56 -11.88 4.22
CA LEU A 249 -20.20 -12.43 4.19
C LEU A 249 -19.47 -12.07 5.47
N SER A 250 -18.75 -13.04 6.06
CA SER A 250 -17.96 -12.77 7.26
C SER A 250 -16.87 -11.74 6.99
N MET A 251 -16.50 -11.02 8.05
CA MET A 251 -15.40 -10.06 8.03
C MET A 251 -14.16 -10.64 8.68
N GLY A 252 -13.19 -11.05 7.86
CA GLY A 252 -12.05 -11.84 8.33
C GLY A 252 -12.55 -13.09 9.06
N SER A 253 -11.94 -13.42 10.19
CA SER A 253 -12.44 -14.46 11.11
C SER A 253 -13.16 -13.91 12.34
N THR A 254 -13.58 -12.64 12.31
CA THR A 254 -14.50 -12.09 13.32
C THR A 254 -15.89 -12.73 13.20
N GLU A 255 -16.71 -12.62 14.26
CA GLU A 255 -18.12 -13.06 14.23
C GLU A 255 -19.06 -12.11 13.48
N LYS A 256 -18.52 -11.07 12.84
CA LYS A 256 -19.31 -10.03 12.17
C LYS A 256 -19.51 -10.38 10.70
N PHE A 257 -20.69 -10.04 10.20
CA PHE A 257 -21.06 -10.19 8.80
C PHE A 257 -21.34 -8.82 8.18
N ALA A 258 -20.70 -8.54 7.05
CA ALA A 258 -21.10 -7.46 6.17
C ALA A 258 -22.29 -7.92 5.33
N ARG A 259 -23.30 -7.06 5.18
CA ARG A 259 -24.55 -7.41 4.48
C ARG A 259 -24.66 -6.68 3.15
N TYR A 260 -25.20 -7.37 2.15
CA TYR A 260 -25.37 -6.85 0.81
C TYR A 260 -26.75 -7.15 0.28
N ARG A 261 -27.22 -6.28 -0.61
CA ARG A 261 -28.44 -6.45 -1.39
C ARG A 261 -28.11 -6.64 -2.86
N LYS A 262 -28.76 -7.61 -3.49
CA LYS A 262 -28.60 -7.85 -4.92
C LYS A 262 -29.19 -6.70 -5.71
N ASN A 263 -28.39 -6.12 -6.61
CA ASN A 263 -28.82 -5.09 -7.51
C ASN A 263 -29.24 -5.70 -8.85
N ASN A 264 -30.55 -5.69 -9.09
CA ASN A 264 -31.17 -6.28 -10.28
C ASN A 264 -31.37 -5.27 -11.41
N SER A 265 -30.76 -4.08 -11.35
CA SER A 265 -30.81 -3.12 -12.46
C SER A 265 -30.09 -3.70 -13.68
N ARG A 266 -30.88 -4.12 -14.68
CA ARG A 266 -30.41 -4.46 -16.03
C ARG A 266 -29.96 -3.22 -16.79
#